data_AF-A0A4W6ECM1-F1
#
_entry.id   AF-A0A4W6ECM1-F1
#
_cell.length_a   1.000
_cell.length_b   1.000
_cell.length_c   1.000
_cell.angle_alpha   90.00
_cell.angle_beta   90.00
_cell.angle_gamma   90.00
#
_symmetry.space_group_name_H-M   'P 1'
#
loop_
_entity.id
_entity.type
_entity.pdbx_description
1 polymer ?
#
loop_
_entity_poly.entity_id
_entity_poly.type
_entity_poly.pdbx_seq_one_letter_code
_entity_poly.pdbx_strand_id
1 'polypeptide(L)'
;MSCFDSPYKKIRTRGPASPEGSDPLNKLPSCGMNQVCEPTGMRVDRVLLLEGPREVEVIEECHCEIKLTQCIRIPALRTYYSETPFETVIDVGGCSRSKGSPEGFSCVPTKFDSALVETPNKVDLIQTVAACELKESCYRVPYVEYYYETVHHADGVKEERLKEIDVGRCLGGCTTGNRCLLRSPSDPEVCHLWAEKQPSSCVPQGYESQSFLNQHGQLRTVLSITSCLCQN
;
A
#
# COMPACT_ATOMS: atom_id res chain seq x y z
N MET A 1 -82.92 -39.76 0.68
CA MET A 1 -82.89 -38.29 0.58
C MET A 1 -81.44 -37.84 0.53
N SER A 2 -81.13 -36.95 -0.43
CA SER A 2 -79.86 -36.22 -0.66
C SER A 2 -78.61 -37.03 -1.05
N CYS A 3 -77.96 -36.53 -2.12
CA CYS A 3 -77.16 -37.26 -3.10
C CYS A 3 -75.67 -37.43 -2.75
N PHE A 4 -75.09 -38.39 -3.46
CA PHE A 4 -73.67 -38.76 -3.59
C PHE A 4 -72.74 -37.58 -3.88
N ASP A 5 -71.51 -37.66 -3.36
CA ASP A 5 -70.36 -36.94 -3.92
C ASP A 5 -69.07 -37.77 -3.91
N SER A 6 -68.41 -37.80 -5.06
CA SER A 6 -67.07 -38.27 -5.39
C SER A 6 -66.73 -37.58 -6.74
N PRO A 7 -65.47 -37.38 -7.19
CA PRO A 7 -64.28 -38.15 -6.84
C PRO A 7 -62.92 -37.38 -6.90
N TYR A 8 -61.84 -38.15 -6.74
CA TYR A 8 -60.46 -37.98 -7.24
C TYR A 8 -59.33 -37.41 -6.34
N LYS A 9 -58.53 -38.38 -5.85
CA LYS A 9 -57.11 -38.27 -5.47
C LYS A 9 -56.22 -37.92 -6.68
N LYS A 10 -55.24 -37.03 -6.47
CA LYS A 10 -53.94 -37.05 -7.16
C LYS A 10 -52.80 -36.71 -6.20
N ILE A 11 -51.74 -37.51 -6.30
CA ILE A 11 -50.49 -37.49 -5.53
C ILE A 11 -49.53 -36.46 -6.14
N ARG A 12 -48.73 -35.76 -5.31
CA ARG A 12 -47.40 -35.28 -5.75
C ARG A 12 -46.35 -35.39 -4.62
N THR A 13 -45.27 -36.03 -5.03
CA THR A 13 -44.03 -36.52 -4.42
C THR A 13 -43.29 -35.54 -3.50
N ARG A 14 -42.89 -35.99 -2.30
CA ARG A 14 -41.86 -35.37 -1.45
C ARG A 14 -40.48 -35.73 -2.01
N GLY A 15 -39.68 -34.73 -2.38
CA GLY A 15 -38.25 -34.90 -2.68
C GLY A 15 -37.41 -35.08 -1.41
N PRO A 16 -36.20 -35.65 -1.50
CA PRO A 16 -35.34 -35.94 -0.36
C PRO A 16 -34.78 -34.65 0.26
N ALA A 17 -34.62 -34.70 1.59
CA ALA A 17 -34.15 -33.60 2.43
C ALA A 17 -32.72 -33.18 2.05
N SER A 18 -32.53 -31.87 1.85
CA SER A 18 -31.22 -31.23 1.78
C SER A 18 -30.47 -31.40 3.11
N PRO A 19 -29.14 -31.58 3.11
CA PRO A 19 -28.37 -31.62 4.34
C PRO A 19 -28.50 -30.30 5.08
N GLU A 20 -28.76 -30.41 6.37
CA GLU A 20 -28.87 -29.34 7.34
C GLU A 20 -27.70 -28.36 7.19
N GLY A 21 -28.05 -27.08 7.06
CA GLY A 21 -27.08 -26.00 7.05
C GLY A 21 -26.28 -26.04 8.34
N SER A 22 -24.97 -26.18 8.20
CA SER A 22 -24.02 -25.93 9.27
C SER A 22 -24.30 -24.57 9.89
N ASP A 23 -24.44 -24.56 11.21
CA ASP A 23 -24.54 -23.37 12.07
C ASP A 23 -23.68 -22.20 11.57
N PRO A 24 -24.14 -20.94 11.73
CA PRO A 24 -23.26 -19.81 11.60
C PRO A 24 -22.28 -19.91 12.77
N LEU A 25 -21.12 -20.53 12.53
CA LEU A 25 -19.95 -20.36 13.38
C LEU A 25 -19.83 -18.87 13.63
N ASN A 26 -20.07 -18.47 14.89
CA ASN A 26 -19.79 -17.15 15.41
C ASN A 26 -18.36 -16.80 14.95
N LYS A 27 -18.24 -16.04 13.87
CA LYS A 27 -16.97 -15.46 13.45
C LYS A 27 -16.68 -14.38 14.47
N LEU A 28 -16.09 -14.78 15.62
CA LEU A 28 -15.50 -13.83 16.53
C LEU A 28 -14.53 -12.98 15.69
N PRO A 29 -14.55 -11.65 15.85
CA PRO A 29 -13.54 -10.82 15.22
C PRO A 29 -12.16 -11.33 15.65
N SER A 30 -11.22 -11.40 14.69
CA SER A 30 -9.86 -11.91 14.94
C SER A 30 -9.14 -11.15 16.06
N CYS A 31 -9.57 -9.91 16.33
CA CYS A 31 -9.12 -9.09 17.44
C CYS A 31 -10.27 -8.69 18.38
N GLY A 32 -9.93 -8.37 19.64
CA GLY A 32 -10.90 -7.93 20.64
C GLY A 32 -11.60 -6.62 20.29
N MET A 33 -12.69 -6.31 20.98
CA MET A 33 -13.42 -5.04 20.84
C MET A 33 -12.44 -3.87 21.05
N ASN A 34 -12.26 -3.01 20.04
CA ASN A 34 -11.30 -1.88 19.99
C ASN A 34 -9.84 -2.20 19.63
N GLN A 35 -9.54 -3.40 19.15
CA GLN A 35 -8.23 -3.74 18.58
C GLN A 35 -8.29 -3.73 17.05
N VAL A 36 -7.27 -3.17 16.40
CA VAL A 36 -7.10 -3.20 14.94
C VAL A 36 -6.21 -4.38 14.58
N CYS A 37 -6.65 -5.18 13.61
CA CYS A 37 -5.94 -6.32 13.03
C CYS A 37 -4.85 -5.78 12.09
N GLU A 38 -3.58 -5.88 12.49
CA GLU A 38 -2.44 -5.56 11.63
C GLU A 38 -2.04 -6.81 10.84
N PRO A 39 -2.12 -6.82 9.49
CA PRO A 39 -1.80 -7.99 8.68
C PRO A 39 -0.35 -8.45 8.89
N THR A 40 -0.15 -9.73 9.20
CA THR A 40 1.18 -10.35 9.32
C THR A 40 1.49 -11.29 8.15
N GLY A 41 0.45 -11.88 7.57
CA GLY A 41 0.51 -12.73 6.39
C GLY A 41 -0.59 -12.36 5.42
N MET A 42 -0.21 -12.15 4.17
CA MET A 42 -1.13 -11.83 3.08
C MET A 42 -0.84 -12.68 1.86
N ARG A 43 -1.88 -13.00 1.10
CA ARG A 43 -1.78 -13.64 -0.20
C ARG A 43 -2.20 -12.67 -1.30
N VAL A 44 -1.47 -12.67 -2.40
CA VAL A 44 -1.79 -11.87 -3.58
C VAL A 44 -2.57 -12.73 -4.56
N ASP A 45 -3.86 -12.45 -4.67
CA ASP A 45 -4.76 -13.13 -5.60
C ASP A 45 -4.95 -12.28 -6.86
N ARG A 46 -4.88 -12.92 -8.03
CA ARG A 46 -5.13 -12.28 -9.32
C ARG A 46 -6.55 -12.56 -9.79
N VAL A 47 -7.43 -11.57 -9.67
CA VAL A 47 -8.83 -11.65 -10.09
C VAL A 47 -9.00 -11.08 -11.49
N LEU A 48 -9.84 -11.71 -12.32
CA LEU A 48 -10.18 -11.22 -13.65
C LEU A 48 -11.43 -10.34 -13.56
N LEU A 49 -11.27 -9.03 -13.76
CA LEU A 49 -12.36 -8.07 -13.84
C LEU A 49 -12.69 -7.74 -15.30
N LEU A 50 -13.81 -7.07 -15.54
CA LEU A 50 -14.22 -6.62 -16.89
C LEU A 50 -13.18 -5.65 -17.48
N GLU A 51 -12.55 -4.83 -16.63
CA GLU A 51 -11.50 -3.88 -16.98
C GLU A 51 -10.12 -4.55 -17.14
N GLY A 52 -10.00 -5.82 -16.76
CA GLY A 52 -8.78 -6.61 -16.87
C GLY A 52 -8.40 -7.32 -15.57
N PRO A 53 -7.26 -8.05 -15.57
CA PRO A 53 -6.73 -8.69 -14.37
C PRO A 53 -6.33 -7.66 -13.32
N ARG A 54 -6.69 -7.89 -12.07
CA ARG A 54 -6.32 -7.05 -10.92
C ARG A 54 -5.77 -7.93 -9.80
N GLU A 55 -4.73 -7.45 -9.14
CA GLU A 55 -4.21 -8.08 -7.93
C GLU A 55 -4.93 -7.54 -6.70
N VAL A 56 -5.29 -8.43 -5.78
CA VAL A 56 -5.90 -8.11 -4.50
C VAL A 56 -5.13 -8.79 -3.38
N GLU A 57 -4.97 -8.09 -2.27
CA GLU A 57 -4.31 -8.60 -1.07
C GLU A 57 -5.36 -9.23 -0.15
N VAL A 58 -5.23 -10.53 0.10
CA VAL A 58 -6.07 -11.31 1.00
C VAL A 58 -5.32 -11.48 2.31
N ILE A 59 -5.89 -10.98 3.41
CA ILE A 59 -5.30 -11.14 4.74
C ILE A 59 -5.54 -12.59 5.20
N GLU A 60 -4.45 -13.33 5.41
CA GLU A 60 -4.50 -14.71 5.91
C GLU A 60 -4.26 -14.75 7.42
N GLU A 61 -3.36 -13.89 7.91
CA GLU A 61 -2.97 -13.81 9.31
C GLU A 61 -2.90 -12.35 9.76
N CYS A 62 -3.27 -12.10 11.01
CA CYS A 62 -3.04 -10.81 11.63
C CYS A 62 -2.68 -10.90 13.09
N HIS A 63 -2.01 -9.85 13.57
CA HIS A 63 -1.68 -9.67 14.96
C HIS A 63 -2.53 -8.55 15.57
N CYS A 64 -2.98 -8.80 16.79
CA CYS A 64 -3.79 -7.88 17.57
C CYS A 64 -2.91 -7.33 18.69
N GLU A 65 -2.46 -6.09 18.54
CA GLU A 65 -1.51 -5.35 19.40
C GLU A 65 -0.01 -5.63 19.20
N ILE A 66 0.64 -4.90 18.28
CA ILE A 66 2.09 -4.72 18.34
C ILE A 66 2.41 -3.48 19.20
N LYS A 67 2.77 -3.65 20.47
CA LYS A 67 3.19 -2.54 21.35
C LYS A 67 4.65 -2.15 21.10
N LEU A 68 4.89 -1.35 20.06
CA LEU A 68 6.21 -0.80 19.73
C LEU A 68 6.37 0.64 20.20
N THR A 69 7.30 0.88 21.12
CA THR A 69 7.63 2.24 21.58
C THR A 69 8.39 3.05 20.53
N GLN A 70 9.18 2.36 19.70
CA GLN A 70 10.01 2.93 18.63
C GLN A 70 9.42 2.60 17.26
N CYS A 71 9.68 3.47 16.27
CA CYS A 71 9.36 3.17 14.87
C CYS A 71 10.37 2.15 14.36
N ILE A 72 9.90 0.96 14.00
CA ILE A 72 10.75 -0.11 13.49
C ILE A 72 10.12 -0.77 12.27
N ARG A 73 10.97 -1.39 11.46
CA ARG A 73 10.54 -2.31 10.40
C ARG A 73 10.01 -3.59 11.06
N ILE A 74 8.80 -3.98 10.69
CA ILE A 74 8.21 -5.27 11.04
C ILE A 74 8.12 -6.15 9.78
N PRO A 75 8.25 -7.48 9.90
CA PRO A 75 8.00 -8.37 8.78
C PRO A 75 6.55 -8.28 8.32
N ALA A 76 6.33 -8.31 7.01
CA ALA A 76 5.02 -8.39 6.39
C ALA A 76 5.10 -9.40 5.24
N LEU A 77 4.71 -10.64 5.51
CA LEU A 77 4.85 -11.73 4.55
C LEU A 77 3.76 -11.63 3.48
N ARG A 78 4.16 -11.75 2.21
CA ARG A 78 3.28 -11.82 1.06
C ARG A 78 3.56 -13.06 0.23
N THR A 79 2.51 -13.85 0.02
CA THR A 79 2.52 -15.04 -0.83
C THR A 79 2.03 -14.66 -2.22
N TYR A 80 2.90 -14.80 -3.22
CA TYR A 80 2.61 -14.56 -4.64
C TYR A 80 2.39 -15.88 -5.36
N TYR A 81 1.54 -15.86 -6.41
CA TYR A 81 1.28 -17.01 -7.30
C TYR A 81 0.92 -18.30 -6.56
N SER A 82 0.10 -18.18 -5.51
CA SER A 82 -0.26 -19.30 -4.64
C SER A 82 -0.90 -20.45 -5.41
N GLU A 83 -0.62 -21.68 -4.97
CA GLU A 83 -1.09 -22.94 -5.59
C GLU A 83 -0.54 -23.16 -7.02
N THR A 84 0.57 -22.52 -7.37
CA THR A 84 1.27 -22.74 -8.64
C THR A 84 2.73 -23.12 -8.41
N PRO A 85 3.44 -23.67 -9.41
CA PRO A 85 4.89 -23.91 -9.31
C PRO A 85 5.75 -22.66 -9.09
N PHE A 86 5.16 -21.47 -9.24
CA PHE A 86 5.83 -20.17 -9.04
C PHE A 86 5.51 -19.55 -7.67
N GLU A 87 4.86 -20.31 -6.77
CA GLU A 87 4.53 -19.81 -5.43
C GLU A 87 5.79 -19.33 -4.71
N THR A 88 5.77 -18.06 -4.29
CA THR A 88 6.91 -17.43 -3.63
C THR A 88 6.41 -16.59 -2.46
N VAL A 89 7.04 -16.74 -1.29
CA VAL A 89 6.75 -15.93 -0.10
C VAL A 89 7.85 -14.90 0.07
N ILE A 90 7.47 -13.62 0.13
CA ILE A 90 8.39 -12.49 0.29
C ILE A 90 8.00 -11.67 1.51
N ASP A 91 8.99 -11.37 2.35
CA ASP A 91 8.85 -10.32 3.36
C ASP A 91 8.96 -8.96 2.70
N VAL A 92 7.83 -8.34 2.38
CA VAL A 92 7.83 -6.96 1.84
C VAL A 92 8.15 -5.93 2.90
N GLY A 93 8.04 -6.27 4.18
CA GLY A 93 8.25 -5.38 5.30
C GLY A 93 7.15 -4.31 5.45
N GLY A 94 6.90 -3.92 6.69
CA GLY A 94 6.04 -2.80 7.05
C GLY A 94 6.71 -1.93 8.09
N CYS A 95 6.16 -0.74 8.33
CA CYS A 95 6.59 0.15 9.40
C CYS A 95 5.51 0.21 10.46
N SER A 96 5.85 -0.12 11.71
CA SER A 96 4.89 -0.07 12.81
C SER A 96 5.46 0.64 14.03
N ARG A 97 4.55 1.29 14.76
CA ARG A 97 4.78 1.95 16.03
C ARG A 97 3.46 1.98 16.81
N SER A 98 3.46 1.51 18.05
CA SER A 98 2.29 1.69 18.92
C SER A 98 2.24 3.13 19.41
N LYS A 99 1.21 3.86 18.96
CA LYS A 99 0.66 5.12 19.49
C LYS A 99 1.58 6.08 20.25
N GLY A 100 1.52 7.36 19.86
CA GLY A 100 2.27 8.45 20.51
C GLY A 100 3.40 8.99 19.62
N SER A 101 3.17 9.04 18.30
CA SER A 101 4.03 9.88 17.48
C SER A 101 3.88 11.34 17.91
N PRO A 102 4.98 12.11 17.97
CA PRO A 102 4.90 13.55 18.10
C PRO A 102 3.92 14.08 17.03
N GLU A 103 3.15 15.11 17.36
CA GLU A 103 2.19 15.70 16.42
C GLU A 103 2.86 15.96 15.06
N GLY A 104 2.24 15.49 13.98
CA GLY A 104 2.75 15.64 12.61
C GLY A 104 3.75 14.58 12.13
N PHE A 105 4.20 13.66 12.98
CA PHE A 105 5.12 12.57 12.60
C PHE A 105 4.40 11.22 12.46
N SER A 106 4.83 10.42 11.49
CA SER A 106 4.36 9.05 11.26
C SER A 106 5.53 8.10 11.07
N CYS A 107 5.36 6.84 11.47
CA CYS A 107 6.36 5.79 11.24
C CYS A 107 6.23 5.31 9.80
N VAL A 108 7.22 5.61 8.95
CA VAL A 108 7.13 5.43 7.51
C VAL A 108 8.41 4.84 6.93
N PRO A 109 8.35 4.18 5.76
CA PRO A 109 9.52 3.60 5.12
C PRO A 109 10.41 4.70 4.54
N THR A 110 11.71 4.64 4.83
CA THR A 110 12.72 5.61 4.34
C THR A 110 13.73 4.99 3.40
N LYS A 111 13.91 3.67 3.49
CA LYS A 111 14.79 2.91 2.61
C LYS A 111 14.05 1.71 2.06
N PHE A 112 14.29 1.42 0.79
CA PHE A 112 13.70 0.31 0.08
C PHE A 112 14.80 -0.54 -0.55
N ASP A 113 14.57 -1.84 -0.57
CA ASP A 113 15.31 -2.83 -1.34
C ASP A 113 14.35 -3.45 -2.36
N SER A 114 14.80 -4.48 -3.05
CA SER A 114 13.99 -5.20 -4.04
C SER A 114 14.21 -6.69 -3.99
N ALA A 115 13.15 -7.45 -4.19
CA ALA A 115 13.17 -8.90 -4.31
C ALA A 115 12.63 -9.32 -5.69
N LEU A 116 13.23 -10.35 -6.27
CA LEU A 116 12.81 -10.92 -7.55
C LEU A 116 11.82 -12.06 -7.30
N VAL A 117 10.66 -12.01 -7.96
CA VAL A 117 9.66 -13.09 -7.96
C VAL A 117 9.69 -13.76 -9.32
N GLU A 118 9.89 -15.07 -9.36
CA GLU A 118 9.73 -15.83 -10.59
C GLU A 118 8.25 -15.91 -10.96
N THR A 119 7.94 -15.68 -12.23
CA THR A 119 6.57 -15.65 -12.73
C THR A 119 6.45 -16.46 -14.00
N PRO A 120 5.22 -16.88 -14.38
CA PRO A 120 4.99 -17.49 -15.68
C PRO A 120 5.47 -16.63 -16.86
N ASN A 121 5.60 -15.32 -16.67
CA ASN A 121 5.97 -14.34 -17.68
C ASN A 121 7.39 -13.76 -17.50
N LYS A 122 8.28 -14.47 -16.77
CA LYS A 122 9.68 -14.18 -16.42
C LYS A 122 9.88 -13.88 -14.93
N VAL A 123 10.24 -12.64 -14.59
CA VAL A 123 10.64 -12.23 -13.25
C VAL A 123 10.08 -10.85 -13.00
N ASP A 124 9.36 -10.70 -11.88
CA ASP A 124 8.83 -9.43 -11.41
C ASP A 124 9.74 -8.89 -10.30
N LEU A 125 9.92 -7.57 -10.27
CA LEU A 125 10.69 -6.89 -9.23
C LEU A 125 9.72 -6.30 -8.19
N ILE A 126 9.74 -6.85 -6.99
CA ILE A 126 8.92 -6.39 -5.87
C ILE A 126 9.77 -5.48 -4.98
N GLN A 127 9.28 -4.27 -4.73
CA GLN A 127 9.91 -3.35 -3.80
C GLN A 127 9.63 -3.78 -2.35
N THR A 128 10.68 -3.86 -1.54
CA THR A 128 10.60 -4.25 -0.12
C THR A 128 11.07 -3.09 0.77
N VAL A 129 10.49 -2.94 1.95
CA VAL A 129 10.94 -1.97 2.95
C VAL A 129 12.22 -2.49 3.60
N ALA A 130 13.25 -1.65 3.66
CA ALA A 130 14.53 -1.97 4.29
C ALA A 130 14.70 -1.27 5.65
N ALA A 131 14.20 -0.04 5.77
CA ALA A 131 14.26 0.74 7.00
C ALA A 131 13.03 1.65 7.16
N CYS A 132 12.68 1.90 8.42
CA CYS A 132 11.58 2.74 8.84
C CYS A 132 12.10 3.81 9.80
N GLU A 133 11.60 5.04 9.66
CA GLU A 133 11.90 6.14 10.57
C GLU A 133 10.65 6.98 10.84
N LEU A 134 10.73 7.83 11.87
CA LEU A 134 9.74 8.87 12.05
C LEU A 134 10.04 10.02 11.10
N LYS A 135 9.12 10.29 10.19
CA LYS A 135 9.15 11.46 9.32
C LYS A 135 7.85 12.24 9.45
N GLU A 136 7.91 13.48 8.99
CA GLU A 136 6.74 14.31 8.78
C GLU A 136 5.79 13.66 7.76
N SER A 137 4.55 14.14 7.71
CA SER A 137 3.51 13.55 6.89
C SER A 137 3.82 13.57 5.38
N CYS A 138 4.62 14.54 4.91
CA CYS A 138 5.13 14.64 3.55
C CYS A 138 6.67 14.71 3.59
N TYR A 139 7.34 13.76 2.95
CA TYR A 139 8.79 13.61 3.08
C TYR A 139 9.44 13.14 1.78
N ARG A 140 10.75 13.40 1.67
CA ARG A 140 11.57 12.92 0.56
C ARG A 140 12.09 11.51 0.83
N VAL A 141 12.02 10.63 -0.15
CA VAL A 141 12.72 9.35 -0.18
C VAL A 141 13.77 9.34 -1.30
N PRO A 142 14.89 8.61 -1.13
CA PRO A 142 15.87 8.44 -2.18
C PRO A 142 15.26 7.65 -3.36
N TYR A 143 15.56 8.09 -4.57
CA TYR A 143 15.19 7.40 -5.81
C TYR A 143 16.32 7.63 -6.83
N VAL A 144 17.04 6.56 -7.15
CA VAL A 144 18.22 6.62 -8.01
C VAL A 144 17.83 6.40 -9.47
N GLU A 145 18.28 7.31 -10.33
CA GLU A 145 18.21 7.18 -11.78
C GLU A 145 19.62 7.08 -12.37
N TYR A 146 19.72 6.36 -13.49
CA TYR A 146 20.98 6.05 -14.14
C TYR A 146 21.10 6.80 -15.46
N TYR A 147 22.24 7.45 -15.66
CA TYR A 147 22.52 8.29 -16.82
C TYR A 147 23.90 7.97 -17.39
N TYR A 148 24.07 8.08 -18.71
CA TYR A 148 25.40 8.02 -19.32
C TYR A 148 26.03 9.40 -19.36
N GLU A 149 27.24 9.51 -18.81
CA GLU A 149 28.08 10.71 -18.79
C GLU A 149 29.36 10.49 -19.60
N THR A 150 29.79 11.53 -20.31
CA THR A 150 31.11 11.60 -20.94
C THR A 150 32.07 12.36 -20.03
N VAL A 151 33.19 11.75 -19.66
CA VAL A 151 34.30 12.40 -18.95
C VAL A 151 35.49 12.55 -19.90
N HIS A 152 36.11 13.73 -19.91
CA HIS A 152 37.34 13.99 -20.66
C HIS A 152 38.50 14.02 -19.68
N HIS A 153 39.44 13.09 -19.84
CA HIS A 153 40.64 13.01 -19.02
C HIS A 153 41.71 13.99 -19.52
N ALA A 154 42.67 14.31 -18.66
CA ALA A 154 43.73 15.27 -18.97
C ALA A 154 44.68 14.78 -20.09
N ASP A 155 44.72 13.48 -20.34
CA ASP A 155 45.44 12.83 -21.44
C ASP A 155 44.69 12.87 -22.79
N GLY A 156 43.49 13.48 -22.81
CA GLY A 156 42.64 13.60 -24.01
C GLY A 156 41.76 12.37 -24.27
N VAL A 157 41.76 11.36 -23.39
CA VAL A 157 40.90 10.18 -23.53
C VAL A 157 39.47 10.54 -23.14
N LYS A 158 38.52 10.19 -24.02
CA LYS A 158 37.07 10.26 -23.76
C LYS A 158 36.62 8.93 -23.13
N GLU A 159 36.06 8.99 -21.93
CA GLU A 159 35.46 7.84 -21.24
C GLU A 159 33.95 8.03 -21.08
N GLU A 160 33.18 6.99 -21.36
CA GLU A 160 31.74 6.94 -21.09
C GLU A 160 31.51 6.18 -19.77
N ARG A 161 30.84 6.82 -18.83
CA ARG A 161 30.60 6.29 -17.49
C ARG A 161 29.11 6.30 -17.17
N LEU A 162 28.65 5.28 -16.45
CA LEU A 162 27.32 5.29 -15.83
C LEU A 162 27.34 6.17 -14.58
N LYS A 163 26.51 7.21 -14.58
CA LYS A 163 26.31 8.16 -13.49
C LYS A 163 25.00 7.83 -12.79
N GLU A 164 25.10 7.55 -11.50
CA GLU A 164 23.95 7.32 -10.61
C GLU A 164 23.59 8.64 -9.94
N ILE A 165 22.32 9.05 -10.04
CA ILE A 165 21.83 10.30 -9.45
C ILE A 165 20.61 9.99 -8.59
N ASP A 166 20.67 10.31 -7.30
CA ASP A 166 19.49 10.32 -6.44
C ASP A 166 18.62 11.54 -6.73
N VAL A 167 17.68 11.38 -7.67
CA VAL A 167 16.71 12.43 -8.01
C VAL A 167 15.66 12.61 -6.92
N GLY A 168 15.44 11.58 -6.09
CA GLY A 168 14.47 11.57 -5.00
C GLY A 168 13.01 11.53 -5.46
N ARG A 169 12.11 11.22 -4.52
CA ARG A 169 10.65 11.30 -4.68
C ARG A 169 10.00 11.85 -3.43
N CYS A 170 8.86 12.53 -3.58
CA CYS A 170 8.04 12.92 -2.44
C CYS A 170 6.98 11.85 -2.18
N LEU A 171 6.93 11.37 -0.93
CA LEU A 171 5.95 10.40 -0.45
C LEU A 171 5.29 10.91 0.83
N GLY A 172 4.12 10.36 1.10
CA GLY A 172 3.36 10.64 2.30
C GLY A 172 1.99 11.24 2.02
N GLY A 173 1.29 11.58 3.09
CA GLY A 173 -0.06 12.12 3.06
C GLY A 173 -0.08 13.52 3.64
N CYS A 174 -0.82 14.41 3.01
CA CYS A 174 -1.07 15.72 3.56
C CYS A 174 -2.38 15.68 4.34
N THR A 175 -2.32 15.97 5.63
CA THR A 175 -3.54 16.08 6.43
C THR A 175 -4.27 17.34 6.02
N THR A 176 -5.35 17.19 5.25
CA THR A 176 -6.41 18.20 5.23
C THR A 176 -7.10 18.13 6.60
N GLY A 177 -6.73 19.03 7.51
CA GLY A 177 -7.59 19.26 8.66
C GLY A 177 -8.94 19.70 8.14
N ASN A 178 -9.96 18.84 8.26
CA ASN A 178 -11.32 19.25 7.95
C ASN A 178 -11.63 20.42 8.89
N ARG A 179 -11.92 21.59 8.33
CA ARG A 179 -12.32 22.73 9.16
C ARG A 179 -13.77 22.51 9.53
N CYS A 180 -14.05 22.36 10.82
CA CYS A 180 -15.42 22.36 11.28
C CYS A 180 -16.02 23.76 11.10
N LEU A 181 -17.05 23.86 10.26
CA LEU A 181 -17.81 25.10 10.04
C LEU A 181 -18.90 25.28 11.10
N LEU A 182 -19.48 24.17 11.58
CA LEU A 182 -20.56 24.19 12.57
C LEU A 182 -20.34 23.09 13.61
N ARG A 183 -19.97 23.47 14.83
CA ARG A 183 -19.88 22.56 15.98
C ARG A 183 -21.22 22.43 16.68
N SER A 184 -21.46 21.30 17.33
CA SER A 184 -22.64 21.11 18.16
C SER A 184 -22.62 22.08 19.36
N PRO A 185 -23.73 22.74 19.69
CA PRO A 185 -23.83 23.56 20.89
C PRO A 185 -23.69 22.75 22.19
N SER A 186 -24.06 21.46 22.16
CA SER A 186 -24.02 20.55 23.30
C SER A 186 -22.70 19.81 23.46
N ASP A 187 -21.93 19.65 22.37
CA ASP A 187 -20.64 18.94 22.38
C ASP A 187 -19.66 19.59 21.37
N PRO A 188 -18.61 20.28 21.83
CA PRO A 188 -17.65 20.94 20.95
C PRO A 188 -16.79 19.99 20.10
N GLU A 189 -16.75 18.69 20.44
CA GLU A 189 -16.04 17.67 19.65
C GLU A 189 -16.87 17.17 18.45
N VAL A 190 -18.20 17.38 18.48
CA VAL A 190 -19.09 16.96 17.40
C VAL A 190 -19.22 18.08 16.36
N CYS A 191 -18.74 17.81 15.15
CA CYS A 191 -18.93 18.70 14.01
C CYS A 191 -20.14 18.29 13.16
N HIS A 192 -21.11 19.19 13.02
CA HIS A 192 -22.28 18.99 12.16
C HIS A 192 -22.01 19.32 10.69
N LEU A 193 -21.06 20.20 10.40
CA LEU A 193 -20.70 20.58 9.03
C LEU A 193 -19.19 20.73 8.86
N TRP A 194 -18.61 19.87 8.04
CA TRP A 194 -17.22 19.97 7.62
C TRP A 194 -17.11 20.77 6.34
N ALA A 195 -16.15 21.69 6.27
CA ALA A 195 -15.72 22.23 4.98
C ALA A 195 -14.90 21.18 4.24
N GLU A 196 -15.34 20.80 3.05
CA GLU A 196 -14.44 20.17 2.08
C GLU A 196 -13.40 21.21 1.65
N LYS A 197 -12.13 20.95 1.95
CA LYS A 197 -11.02 21.76 1.43
C LYS A 197 -10.40 21.03 0.24
N GLN A 198 -9.76 21.79 -0.65
CA GLN A 198 -9.02 21.25 -1.79
C GLN A 198 -8.07 20.13 -1.34
N PRO A 199 -7.94 19.05 -2.12
CA PRO A 199 -7.03 17.96 -1.80
C PRO A 199 -5.61 18.50 -1.79
N SER A 200 -4.96 18.46 -0.63
CA SER A 200 -3.54 18.79 -0.54
C SER A 200 -2.71 17.60 -0.97
N SER A 201 -1.67 17.85 -1.76
CA SER A 201 -0.77 16.82 -2.26
C SER A 201 0.64 17.06 -1.77
N CYS A 202 1.36 15.96 -1.53
CA CYS A 202 2.77 16.02 -1.17
C CYS A 202 3.59 16.22 -2.44
N VAL A 203 4.21 17.40 -2.57
CA VAL A 203 4.91 17.82 -3.78
C VAL A 203 6.34 18.26 -3.47
N PRO A 204 7.25 18.21 -4.46
CA PRO A 204 8.60 18.70 -4.26
C PRO A 204 8.65 20.24 -4.26
N GLN A 205 9.37 20.80 -3.30
CA GLN A 205 9.55 22.24 -3.11
C GLN A 205 10.96 22.67 -3.52
N GLY A 206 11.96 21.98 -2.98
CA GLY A 206 13.37 22.28 -3.19
C GLY A 206 13.96 21.40 -4.29
N TYR A 207 14.85 21.98 -5.08
CA TYR A 207 15.58 21.28 -6.14
C TYR A 207 17.06 21.68 -6.13
N GLU A 208 17.91 20.73 -6.46
CA GLU A 208 19.33 20.91 -6.74
C GLU A 208 19.61 20.42 -8.17
N SER A 209 20.29 21.24 -8.97
CA SER A 209 20.59 20.89 -10.36
C SER A 209 21.98 20.28 -10.48
N GLN A 210 22.06 19.12 -11.13
CA GLN A 210 23.32 18.51 -11.54
C GLN A 210 23.41 18.53 -13.07
N SER A 211 24.50 19.05 -13.60
CA SER A 211 24.72 19.15 -15.04
C SER A 211 25.96 18.35 -15.45
N PHE A 212 25.84 17.59 -16.53
CA PHE A 212 26.91 16.77 -17.09
C PHE A 212 26.77 16.62 -18.60
N LEU A 213 27.85 16.25 -19.29
CA LEU A 213 27.80 15.97 -20.72
C LEU A 213 27.32 14.54 -20.94
N ASN A 214 26.33 14.34 -21.80
CA ASN A 214 25.89 13.00 -22.19
C ASN A 214 26.85 12.37 -23.22
N GLN A 215 26.58 11.12 -23.61
CA GLN A 215 27.32 10.39 -24.64
C GLN A 215 27.38 11.11 -26.01
N HIS A 216 26.39 11.98 -26.30
CA HIS A 216 26.28 12.77 -27.52
C HIS A 216 26.94 14.16 -27.40
N GLY A 217 27.64 14.45 -26.30
CA GLY A 217 28.29 15.74 -26.07
C GLY A 217 27.32 16.89 -25.76
N GLN A 218 26.05 16.60 -25.48
CA GLN A 218 25.06 17.60 -25.08
C GLN A 218 25.08 17.77 -23.56
N LEU A 219 24.98 19.01 -23.11
CA LEU A 219 24.81 19.32 -21.69
C LEU A 219 23.41 18.86 -21.25
N ARG A 220 23.38 17.90 -20.33
CA ARG A 220 22.17 17.41 -19.68
C ARG A 220 22.12 17.92 -18.25
N THR A 221 20.97 18.45 -17.86
CA THR A 221 20.71 18.91 -16.49
C THR A 221 19.61 18.04 -15.88
N VAL A 222 19.88 17.50 -14.71
CA VAL A 222 18.94 16.70 -13.92
C VAL A 222 18.65 17.44 -12.62
N LEU A 223 17.38 17.49 -12.23
CA LEU A 223 16.94 18.10 -10.98
C LEU A 223 16.75 17.03 -9.92
N SER A 224 17.45 17.18 -8.81
CA SER A 224 17.30 16.32 -7.63
C SER A 224 16.44 17.06 -6.61
N ILE A 225 15.35 16.43 -6.18
CA ILE A 225 14.48 16.98 -5.14
C ILE A 225 15.31 17.09 -3.85
N THR A 226 15.20 18.19 -3.11
CA THR A 226 15.88 18.37 -1.81
C THR A 226 14.90 18.44 -0.65
N SER A 227 13.69 18.96 -0.88
CA SER A 227 12.62 19.03 0.13
C SER A 227 11.24 18.81 -0.49
N CYS A 228 10.31 18.32 0.34
CA CYS A 228 8.92 18.10 -0.02
C CYS A 228 8.01 18.87 0.95
N LEU A 229 6.85 19.32 0.48
CA LEU A 229 5.84 19.93 1.34
C LEU A 229 4.42 19.60 0.87
N CYS A 230 3.47 19.90 1.74
CA CYS A 230 2.06 19.85 1.41
C CYS A 230 1.61 21.13 0.73
N GLN A 231 1.29 21.05 -0.56
CA GLN A 231 0.75 22.17 -1.33
C GLN A 231 -0.77 22.07 -1.40
N ASN A 232 -1.45 23.20 -1.19
CA ASN A 232 -2.89 23.38 -1.38
C ASN A 232 -3.16 24.02 -2.74
#